data_AF-A0A5C0B287-F1
#
_entry.id   AF-A0A5C0B287-F1
#
_cell.length_a   1.000
_cell.length_b   1.000
_cell.length_c   1.000
_cell.angle_alpha   90.00
_cell.angle_beta   90.00
_cell.angle_gamma   90.00
#
_symmetry.space_group_name_H-M   'P 1'
#
loop_
_entity.id
_entity.type
_entity.pdbx_description
1 polymer ?
#
loop_
_entity_poly.entity_id
_entity_poly.type
_entity_poly.pdbx_seq_one_letter_code
_entity_poly.pdbx_strand_id
1 'polypeptide(L)'
;MSSPTVPQAEGELGCFLDTSRLHAELRRTRGWSEDRLMQEYLRLLGSSLVSGDLAFYSSNPLHTPTAFQLTRGECAPVPHMADIERSHANLIKWFDPLIRTNAPNVACTRGATLITPELHDIARKLSEGSISNAWVGMEIKLIALGAGWYEGVTATNPGTPRPPLCHVDPAKANLQDKPYKPR
;
A
#
# COMPACT_ATOMS: atom_id res chain seq x y z
N MET A 1 -18.42 26.89 -5.48
CA MET A 1 -17.84 25.62 -4.98
C MET A 1 -16.55 25.40 -5.76
N SER A 2 -15.40 25.67 -5.15
CA SER A 2 -14.10 25.61 -5.85
C SER A 2 -13.52 24.21 -5.71
N SER A 3 -13.34 23.50 -6.82
CA SER A 3 -12.63 22.22 -6.88
C SER A 3 -11.25 22.33 -6.25
N PRO A 4 -10.81 21.39 -5.40
CA PRO A 4 -9.47 21.37 -4.88
C PRO A 4 -8.55 20.65 -5.87
N THR A 5 -8.35 21.19 -7.06
CA THR A 5 -7.24 20.78 -7.93
C THR A 5 -6.01 21.56 -7.48
N VAL A 6 -5.18 20.93 -6.65
CA VAL A 6 -3.81 21.40 -6.43
C VAL A 6 -3.00 20.90 -7.65
N PRO A 7 -2.42 21.78 -8.48
CA PRO A 7 -1.47 21.35 -9.49
C PRO A 7 -0.15 21.02 -8.78
N GLN A 8 0.33 19.78 -8.88
CA GLN A 8 1.70 19.42 -8.48
C GLN A 8 2.48 18.76 -9.62
N ALA A 9 3.79 18.82 -9.46
CA ALA A 9 4.82 18.84 -10.49
C ALA A 9 4.76 17.70 -11.52
N GLU A 10 4.96 18.06 -12.79
CA GLU A 10 5.13 17.17 -13.95
C GLU A 10 3.89 16.39 -14.44
N GLY A 11 2.83 17.11 -14.82
CA GLY A 11 1.92 16.61 -15.87
C GLY A 11 1.02 15.42 -15.52
N GLU A 12 0.95 15.00 -14.25
CA GLU A 12 -0.03 14.02 -13.78
C GLU A 12 -1.43 14.68 -13.75
N LEU A 13 -2.25 14.35 -14.74
CA LEU A 13 -3.65 14.75 -14.81
C LEU A 13 -4.48 13.90 -13.84
N GLY A 14 -5.39 14.52 -13.10
CA GLY A 14 -6.35 13.80 -12.24
C GLY A 14 -6.62 14.51 -10.92
N CYS A 15 -7.36 13.83 -10.04
CA CYS A 15 -7.53 14.23 -8.65
C CYS A 15 -6.72 13.31 -7.74
N PHE A 16 -6.10 13.89 -6.72
CA PHE A 16 -5.22 13.17 -5.81
C PHE A 16 -5.64 13.36 -4.36
N LEU A 17 -5.37 12.36 -3.54
CA LEU A 17 -5.61 12.43 -2.11
C LEU A 17 -4.63 13.41 -1.46
N ASP A 18 -5.15 14.53 -0.94
CA ASP A 18 -4.38 15.47 -0.11
C ASP A 18 -4.34 14.97 1.34
N THR A 19 -3.37 14.10 1.63
CA THR A 19 -3.18 13.50 2.95
C THR A 19 -2.94 14.54 4.03
N SER A 20 -2.17 15.59 3.73
CA SER A 20 -1.84 16.65 4.69
C SER A 20 -3.09 17.40 5.13
N ARG A 21 -3.93 17.80 4.17
CA ARG A 21 -5.20 18.47 4.45
C ARG A 21 -6.18 17.54 5.15
N LEU A 22 -6.28 16.28 4.74
CA LEU A 22 -7.13 15.28 5.39
C LEU A 22 -6.75 15.11 6.87
N HIS A 23 -5.46 14.92 7.17
CA HIS A 23 -4.98 14.75 8.53
C HIS A 23 -5.22 16.01 9.38
N ALA A 24 -4.93 17.20 8.84
CA ALA A 24 -5.18 18.46 9.53
C ALA A 24 -6.67 18.62 9.89
N GLU A 25 -7.57 18.31 8.96
CA GLU A 25 -9.01 18.41 9.16
C GLU A 25 -9.53 17.38 10.18
N LEU A 26 -9.04 16.14 10.13
CA LEU A 26 -9.42 15.11 11.10
C LEU A 26 -8.92 15.43 12.52
N ARG A 27 -7.72 15.97 12.66
CA ARG A 27 -7.23 16.51 13.96
C ARG A 27 -8.16 17.61 14.46
N ARG A 28 -8.47 18.58 13.61
CA ARG A 28 -9.28 19.75 13.96
C ARG A 28 -10.72 19.38 14.34
N THR A 29 -11.35 18.48 13.59
CA THR A 29 -12.78 18.17 13.74
C THR A 29 -13.08 17.00 14.65
N ARG A 30 -12.16 16.04 14.77
CA ARG A 30 -12.36 14.82 15.57
C ARG A 30 -11.42 14.69 16.76
N GLY A 31 -10.39 15.55 16.87
CA GLY A 31 -9.39 15.47 17.94
C GLY A 31 -8.59 14.17 17.95
N TRP A 32 -8.44 13.52 16.79
CA TRP A 32 -7.73 12.23 16.71
C TRP A 32 -6.24 12.39 17.01
N SER A 33 -5.69 11.44 17.77
CA SER A 33 -4.25 11.28 17.96
C SER A 33 -3.55 10.83 16.68
N GLU A 34 -2.23 10.99 16.61
CA GLU A 34 -1.41 10.53 15.49
C GLU A 34 -1.62 9.04 15.18
N ASP A 35 -1.64 8.20 16.21
CA ASP A 35 -1.83 6.76 16.03
C ASP A 35 -3.20 6.42 15.46
N ARG A 36 -4.25 7.11 15.92
CA ARG A 36 -5.59 6.92 15.38
C ARG A 36 -5.70 7.42 13.95
N LEU A 37 -5.09 8.56 13.63
CA LEU A 37 -5.03 9.07 12.26
C LEU A 37 -4.34 8.07 11.33
N MET A 38 -3.19 7.55 11.74
CA MET A 38 -2.43 6.56 10.96
C MET A 38 -3.27 5.30 10.72
N GLN A 39 -3.91 4.76 11.75
CA GLN A 39 -4.74 3.55 11.63
C GLN A 39 -5.93 3.76 10.69
N GLU A 40 -6.67 4.86 10.85
CA GLU A 40 -7.83 5.15 10.00
C GLU A 40 -7.41 5.52 8.56
N TYR A 41 -6.27 6.18 8.39
CA TYR A 41 -5.71 6.46 7.07
C TYR A 41 -5.30 5.18 6.34
N LEU A 42 -4.63 4.26 7.02
CA LEU A 42 -4.29 2.94 6.45
C LEU A 42 -5.54 2.14 6.10
N ARG A 43 -6.59 2.20 6.95
CA ARG A 43 -7.88 1.56 6.66
C ARG A 43 -8.57 2.17 5.43
N LEU A 44 -8.54 3.50 5.30
CA LEU A 44 -9.03 4.20 4.12
C LEU A 44 -8.26 3.78 2.87
N LEU A 45 -6.93 3.82 2.89
CA LEU A 45 -6.11 3.43 1.75
C LEU A 45 -6.34 1.97 1.36
N GLY A 46 -6.27 1.04 2.32
CA GLY A 46 -6.44 -0.38 2.05
C GLY A 46 -7.81 -0.70 1.45
N SER A 47 -8.89 -0.14 2.01
CA SER A 47 -10.23 -0.35 1.45
C SER A 47 -10.39 0.26 0.06
N SER A 48 -9.87 1.48 -0.16
CA SER A 48 -9.96 2.18 -1.45
C SER A 48 -9.13 1.52 -2.56
N LEU A 49 -7.97 0.95 -2.22
CA LEU A 49 -7.14 0.18 -3.15
C LEU A 49 -7.83 -1.14 -3.53
N VAL A 50 -8.46 -1.83 -2.57
CA VAL A 50 -9.22 -3.06 -2.85
C VAL A 50 -10.41 -2.77 -3.76
N SER A 51 -11.16 -1.70 -3.50
CA SER A 51 -12.35 -1.33 -4.28
C SER A 51 -12.03 -0.65 -5.61
N GLY A 52 -10.77 -0.26 -5.83
CA GLY A 52 -10.34 0.46 -7.02
C GLY A 52 -10.87 1.89 -7.07
N ASP A 53 -11.01 2.55 -5.91
CA ASP A 53 -11.36 3.97 -5.76
C ASP A 53 -10.12 4.87 -5.73
N LEU A 54 -8.99 4.27 -5.32
CA LEU A 54 -7.67 4.88 -5.36
C LEU A 54 -6.71 3.96 -6.10
N ALA A 55 -5.72 4.57 -6.76
CA ALA A 55 -4.59 3.87 -7.34
C ALA A 55 -3.27 4.60 -7.00
N PHE A 56 -2.22 3.83 -6.77
CA PHE A 56 -0.84 4.30 -6.70
C PHE A 56 -0.08 3.68 -7.86
N TYR A 57 -0.22 4.29 -9.03
CA TYR A 57 0.12 3.66 -10.31
C TYR A 57 1.22 4.41 -11.06
N SER A 58 2.21 3.64 -11.50
CA SER A 58 3.12 4.03 -12.57
C SER A 58 3.62 2.75 -13.24
N SER A 59 3.72 2.74 -14.56
CA SER A 59 4.33 1.63 -15.30
C SER A 59 5.85 1.67 -15.30
N ASN A 60 6.44 2.77 -14.82
CA ASN A 60 7.88 2.98 -14.75
C ASN A 60 8.35 2.86 -13.29
N PRO A 61 9.19 1.87 -12.95
CA PRO A 61 9.71 1.71 -11.58
C PRO A 61 10.61 2.86 -11.12
N LEU A 62 11.12 3.69 -12.04
CA LEU A 62 11.92 4.88 -11.74
C LEU A 62 11.08 6.14 -11.55
N HIS A 63 9.76 6.06 -11.77
CA HIS A 63 8.83 7.17 -11.59
C HIS A 63 7.86 6.84 -10.46
N THR A 64 8.11 7.43 -9.29
CA THR A 64 7.23 7.31 -8.10
C THR A 64 5.98 8.15 -8.31
N PRO A 65 4.77 7.58 -8.22
CA PRO A 65 3.54 8.34 -8.29
C PRO A 65 3.50 9.43 -7.21
N THR A 66 2.99 10.61 -7.55
CA THR A 66 2.99 11.78 -6.65
C THR A 66 2.15 11.52 -5.40
N ALA A 67 0.96 10.93 -5.58
CA ALA A 67 0.05 10.57 -4.50
C ALA A 67 -0.93 9.47 -4.97
N PHE A 68 -1.90 9.12 -4.12
CA PHE A 68 -3.00 8.24 -4.51
C PHE A 68 -3.98 8.99 -5.39
N GLN A 69 -4.15 8.55 -6.64
CA GLN A 69 -5.09 9.13 -7.58
C GLN A 69 -6.49 8.56 -7.35
N LEU A 70 -7.52 9.42 -7.37
CA LEU A 70 -8.91 8.99 -7.42
C LEU A 70 -9.24 8.46 -8.82
N THR A 71 -9.85 7.29 -8.87
CA THR A 71 -10.14 6.56 -10.11
C THR A 71 -11.63 6.54 -10.47
N ARG A 72 -12.43 7.41 -9.82
CA ARG A 72 -13.90 7.43 -9.94
C ARG A 72 -14.44 8.83 -10.25
N GLY A 73 -15.66 8.85 -10.78
CA GLY A 73 -16.39 10.08 -11.07
C GLY A 73 -15.63 10.99 -12.04
N GLU A 74 -15.69 12.30 -11.80
CA GLU A 74 -15.03 13.32 -12.62
C GLU A 74 -13.49 13.25 -12.58
N CYS A 75 -12.93 12.51 -11.62
CA CYS A 75 -11.48 12.33 -11.47
C CYS A 75 -10.92 11.15 -12.28
N ALA A 76 -11.80 10.26 -12.76
CA ALA A 76 -11.42 9.08 -13.51
C ALA A 76 -10.85 9.32 -14.93
N PRO A 77 -11.27 10.35 -15.69
CA PRO A 77 -10.81 10.55 -17.07
C PRO A 77 -9.35 11.03 -17.13
N VAL A 78 -8.38 10.11 -17.03
CA VAL A 78 -6.94 10.38 -17.18
C VAL A 78 -6.32 9.48 -18.27
N PRO A 79 -5.21 9.87 -18.92
CA PRO A 79 -4.63 9.13 -20.05
C PRO A 79 -4.32 7.65 -19.80
N HIS A 80 -4.02 7.27 -18.56
CA HIS A 80 -3.62 5.90 -18.19
C HIS A 80 -4.72 5.08 -17.49
N MET A 81 -5.98 5.55 -17.48
CA MET A 81 -7.03 4.89 -16.69
C MET A 81 -7.28 3.43 -17.09
N ALA A 82 -7.28 3.12 -18.39
CA ALA A 82 -7.45 1.74 -18.86
C ALA A 82 -6.35 0.78 -18.36
N ASP A 83 -5.13 1.29 -18.15
CA ASP A 83 -4.04 0.49 -17.61
C ASP A 83 -4.16 0.34 -16.09
N ILE A 84 -4.61 1.40 -15.39
CA ILE A 84 -4.91 1.37 -13.96
C ILE A 84 -5.99 0.32 -13.68
N GLU A 85 -7.12 0.37 -14.39
CA GLU A 85 -8.24 -0.57 -14.21
C GLU A 85 -7.82 -2.01 -14.49
N ARG A 86 -7.07 -2.24 -15.58
CA ARG A 86 -6.57 -3.57 -15.92
C ARG A 86 -5.58 -4.08 -14.88
N SER A 87 -4.64 -3.23 -14.43
CA SER A 87 -3.68 -3.61 -13.41
C SER A 87 -4.37 -3.90 -12.07
N HIS A 88 -5.37 -3.11 -11.70
CA HIS A 88 -6.19 -3.32 -10.50
C HIS A 88 -6.94 -4.65 -10.56
N ALA A 89 -7.65 -4.92 -11.64
CA ALA A 89 -8.36 -6.19 -11.81
C ALA A 89 -7.43 -7.40 -11.68
N ASN A 90 -6.21 -7.31 -12.22
CA ASN A 90 -5.20 -8.35 -12.09
C ASN A 90 -4.60 -8.44 -10.68
N LEU A 91 -4.37 -7.30 -10.00
CA LEU A 91 -3.97 -7.29 -8.60
C LEU A 91 -5.00 -8.04 -7.74
N ILE A 92 -6.29 -7.72 -7.88
CA ILE A 92 -7.36 -8.38 -7.11
C ILE A 92 -7.43 -9.87 -7.44
N LYS A 93 -7.38 -10.24 -8.72
CA LYS A 93 -7.37 -11.65 -9.16
C LYS A 93 -6.22 -12.45 -8.55
N TRP A 94 -5.03 -11.87 -8.48
CA TRP A 94 -3.81 -12.56 -8.06
C TRP A 94 -3.41 -12.32 -6.62
N PHE A 95 -4.18 -11.53 -5.85
CA PHE A 95 -3.78 -11.07 -4.52
C PHE A 95 -3.39 -12.23 -3.58
N ASP A 96 -4.27 -13.21 -3.36
CA ASP A 96 -3.97 -14.33 -2.45
C ASP A 96 -2.76 -15.18 -2.91
N PRO A 97 -2.67 -15.61 -4.19
CA PRO A 97 -1.46 -16.25 -4.71
C PRO A 97 -0.18 -15.44 -4.50
N LEU A 98 -0.21 -14.13 -4.77
CA LEU A 98 0.96 -13.25 -4.60
C LEU A 98 1.45 -13.24 -3.15
N ILE A 99 0.52 -13.09 -2.20
CA ILE A 99 0.84 -13.10 -0.77
C ILE A 99 1.49 -14.42 -0.39
N ARG A 100 0.86 -15.55 -0.72
CA ARG A 100 1.33 -16.88 -0.31
C ARG A 100 2.65 -17.26 -0.95
N THR A 101 2.83 -16.96 -2.23
CA THR A 101 4.09 -17.24 -2.94
C THR A 101 5.23 -16.38 -2.42
N ASN A 102 4.95 -15.14 -1.99
CA ASN A 102 6.00 -14.27 -1.43
C ASN A 102 6.27 -14.49 0.06
N ALA A 103 5.34 -15.09 0.81
CA ALA A 103 5.44 -15.29 2.26
C ALA A 103 6.75 -15.94 2.74
N PRO A 104 7.34 -16.95 2.04
CA PRO A 104 8.62 -17.52 2.44
C PRO A 104 9.79 -16.52 2.46
N ASN A 105 9.68 -15.41 1.73
CA ASN A 105 10.70 -14.35 1.67
C ASN A 105 10.51 -13.27 2.75
N VAL A 106 9.44 -13.37 3.56
CA VAL A 106 9.09 -12.37 4.57
C VAL A 106 9.17 -12.99 5.96
N ALA A 107 10.06 -12.45 6.80
CA ALA A 107 10.18 -12.88 8.19
C ALA A 107 8.99 -12.39 9.03
N CYS A 108 8.49 -13.22 9.95
CA CYS A 108 7.52 -12.80 10.96
C CYS A 108 8.20 -12.05 12.11
N THR A 109 8.82 -10.91 11.82
CA THR A 109 9.52 -10.08 12.81
C THR A 109 9.15 -8.60 12.65
N ARG A 110 9.27 -7.84 13.74
CA ARG A 110 9.04 -6.39 13.72
C ARG A 110 9.83 -5.71 12.60
N GLY A 111 9.16 -4.87 11.83
CA GLY A 111 9.76 -4.10 10.74
C GLY A 111 10.01 -4.87 9.44
N ALA A 112 9.71 -6.18 9.39
CA ALA A 112 9.75 -6.93 8.14
C ALA A 112 8.72 -6.38 7.15
N THR A 113 9.05 -6.42 5.86
CA THR A 113 8.20 -5.86 4.79
C THR A 113 7.87 -6.91 3.74
N LEU A 114 6.65 -6.84 3.21
CA LEU A 114 6.21 -7.62 2.06
C LEU A 114 6.95 -7.22 0.77
N ILE A 115 7.48 -6.01 0.67
CA ILE A 115 8.20 -5.53 -0.52
C ILE A 115 9.61 -6.13 -0.51
N THR A 116 9.73 -7.35 -1.02
CA THR A 116 10.98 -8.09 -1.17
C THR A 116 11.52 -7.94 -2.59
N PRO A 117 12.84 -8.16 -2.83
CA PRO A 117 13.39 -8.20 -4.18
C PRO A 117 12.66 -9.19 -5.11
N GLU A 118 12.19 -10.30 -4.57
CA GLU A 118 11.51 -11.37 -5.31
C GLU A 118 10.07 -11.01 -5.70
N LEU A 119 9.40 -10.09 -4.98
CA LEU A 119 7.98 -9.80 -5.16
C LEU A 119 7.65 -9.41 -6.61
N HIS A 120 8.49 -8.59 -7.25
CA HIS A 120 8.24 -8.16 -8.63
C HIS A 120 8.33 -9.32 -9.62
N ASP A 121 9.31 -10.21 -9.45
CA ASP A 121 9.46 -11.40 -10.27
C ASP A 121 8.32 -12.39 -10.05
N ILE A 122 7.87 -12.56 -8.81
CA ILE A 122 6.69 -13.37 -8.46
C ILE A 122 5.45 -12.78 -9.13
N ALA A 123 5.25 -11.46 -9.03
CA ALA A 123 4.12 -10.78 -9.65
C ALA A 123 4.10 -10.95 -11.17
N ARG A 124 5.24 -10.75 -11.83
CA ARG A 124 5.37 -10.94 -13.28
C ARG A 124 5.08 -12.39 -13.69
N LYS A 125 5.62 -13.38 -12.97
CA LYS A 125 5.43 -14.80 -13.31
C LYS A 125 3.99 -15.27 -13.09
N LEU A 126 3.38 -14.95 -11.95
CA LEU A 126 2.02 -15.38 -11.63
C LEU A 126 0.97 -14.71 -12.54
N SER A 127 1.19 -13.44 -12.89
CA SER A 127 0.27 -12.69 -13.73
C SER A 127 0.57 -12.79 -15.22
N GLU A 128 1.62 -13.52 -15.63
CA GLU A 128 2.13 -13.51 -17.01
C GLU A 128 2.39 -12.08 -17.54
N GLY A 129 2.78 -11.17 -16.64
CA GLY A 129 2.99 -9.75 -16.93
C GLY A 129 1.72 -8.91 -17.02
N SER A 130 0.54 -9.43 -16.65
CA SER A 130 -0.72 -8.68 -16.74
C SER A 130 -0.88 -7.58 -15.67
N ILE A 131 -0.08 -7.63 -14.60
CA ILE A 131 0.05 -6.53 -13.62
C ILE A 131 1.08 -5.53 -14.15
N SER A 132 0.61 -4.41 -14.72
CA SER A 132 1.47 -3.37 -15.30
C SER A 132 1.94 -2.32 -14.29
N ASN A 133 1.36 -2.27 -13.08
CA ASN A 133 1.80 -1.34 -12.04
C ASN A 133 3.17 -1.75 -11.46
N ALA A 134 4.21 -0.95 -11.73
CA ALA A 134 5.54 -1.14 -11.15
C ALA A 134 5.54 -0.97 -9.62
N TRP A 135 4.54 -0.30 -9.07
CA TRP A 135 4.38 -0.01 -7.65
C TRP A 135 3.39 -0.95 -6.93
N VAL A 136 3.01 -2.06 -7.57
CA VAL A 136 2.03 -3.02 -7.00
C VAL A 136 2.41 -3.51 -5.60
N GLY A 137 3.70 -3.67 -5.29
CA GLY A 137 4.15 -4.07 -3.96
C GLY A 137 3.79 -3.06 -2.87
N MET A 138 3.76 -1.76 -3.20
CA MET A 138 3.30 -0.71 -2.29
C MET A 138 1.79 -0.83 -2.04
N GLU A 139 1.00 -1.02 -3.10
CA GLU A 139 -0.46 -1.21 -2.97
C GLU A 139 -0.79 -2.44 -2.11
N ILE A 140 -0.14 -3.58 -2.38
CA ILE A 140 -0.32 -4.79 -1.57
C ILE A 140 0.03 -4.55 -0.11
N LYS A 141 1.14 -3.85 0.17
CA LYS A 141 1.55 -3.52 1.55
C LYS A 141 0.50 -2.67 2.26
N LEU A 142 -0.07 -1.67 1.57
CA LEU A 142 -1.08 -0.78 2.15
C LEU A 142 -2.41 -1.49 2.36
N ILE A 143 -2.81 -2.38 1.45
CA ILE A 143 -3.96 -3.26 1.65
C ILE A 143 -3.75 -4.12 2.90
N ALA A 144 -2.59 -4.77 3.03
CA ALA A 144 -2.25 -5.60 4.17
C ALA A 144 -2.24 -4.83 5.50
N LEU A 145 -1.69 -3.62 5.51
CA LEU A 145 -1.72 -2.73 6.67
C LEU A 145 -3.16 -2.32 7.05
N GLY A 146 -3.95 -1.89 6.06
CA GLY A 146 -5.35 -1.50 6.27
C GLY A 146 -6.26 -2.65 6.69
N ALA A 147 -5.94 -3.89 6.29
CA ALA A 147 -6.60 -5.11 6.71
C ALA A 147 -6.16 -5.61 8.11
N GLY A 148 -5.22 -4.92 8.77
CA GLY A 148 -4.71 -5.30 10.08
C GLY A 148 -3.87 -6.57 10.05
N TRP A 149 -3.24 -6.93 8.93
CA TRP A 149 -2.35 -8.08 8.85
C TRP A 149 -0.95 -7.83 9.46
N TYR A 150 -0.71 -6.59 9.88
CA TYR A 150 0.42 -6.22 10.73
C TYR A 150 -0.07 -5.93 12.15
N GLU A 151 0.59 -6.51 13.13
CA GLU A 151 0.33 -6.28 14.55
C GLU A 151 1.14 -5.10 15.09
N GLY A 152 0.52 -4.27 15.93
CA GLY A 152 1.21 -3.20 16.66
C GLY A 152 1.60 -1.98 15.81
N VAL A 153 0.98 -1.79 14.64
CA VAL A 153 1.23 -0.61 13.80
C VAL A 153 0.77 0.67 14.50
N THR A 154 1.67 1.65 14.55
CA THR A 154 1.42 3.01 15.07
C THR A 154 2.09 4.05 14.16
N ALA A 155 2.00 5.34 14.48
CA ALA A 155 2.68 6.38 13.70
C ALA A 155 4.21 6.23 13.68
N THR A 156 4.78 5.58 14.71
CA THR A 156 6.24 5.39 14.87
C THR A 156 6.66 3.91 14.93
N ASN A 157 5.70 2.98 14.90
CA ASN A 157 5.96 1.55 14.89
C ASN A 157 5.47 0.92 13.58
N PRO A 158 6.35 0.33 12.76
CA PRO A 158 5.96 -0.34 11.53
C PRO A 158 5.17 -1.63 11.76
N GLY A 159 5.14 -2.14 13.00
CA GLY A 159 4.47 -3.37 13.38
C GLY A 159 5.20 -4.63 12.94
N THR A 160 4.53 -5.78 13.12
CA THR A 160 5.02 -7.12 12.78
C THR A 160 4.03 -7.79 11.84
N PRO A 161 4.45 -8.25 10.64
CA PRO A 161 3.54 -8.98 9.76
C PRO A 161 3.11 -10.29 10.41
N ARG A 162 1.86 -10.71 10.16
CA ARG A 162 1.30 -11.98 10.59
C ARG A 162 1.11 -12.93 9.41
N PRO A 163 1.17 -14.26 9.59
CA PRO A 163 0.74 -15.19 8.56
C PRO A 163 -0.66 -14.83 8.03
N PRO A 164 -0.93 -14.95 6.72
CA PRO A 164 -0.08 -15.57 5.69
C PRO A 164 0.95 -14.64 5.05
N LEU A 165 1.14 -13.39 5.51
CA LEU A 165 2.12 -12.46 4.91
C LEU A 165 3.57 -12.88 5.07
N CYS A 166 3.84 -13.63 6.12
CA CYS A 166 5.18 -14.00 6.55
C CYS A 166 5.22 -15.48 6.91
N HIS A 167 6.42 -16.02 6.92
CA HIS A 167 6.69 -17.36 7.39
C HIS A 167 7.58 -17.31 8.63
N VAL A 168 7.23 -18.10 9.65
CA VAL A 168 8.09 -18.29 10.83
C VAL A 168 9.18 -19.27 10.41
N ASP A 169 10.43 -18.83 10.41
CA ASP A 169 11.57 -19.73 10.27
C ASP A 169 11.78 -20.45 11.62
N PRO A 170 11.50 -21.77 11.72
CA PRO A 170 11.61 -22.48 12.98
C PRO A 170 13.05 -22.51 13.51
N ALA A 171 14.07 -22.34 12.64
CA ALA A 171 15.47 -22.26 13.06
C ALA A 171 15.82 -20.91 13.73
N LYS A 172 15.00 -19.86 13.55
CA LYS A 172 15.23 -18.50 14.09
C LYS A 172 14.25 -18.10 15.19
N ALA A 173 13.27 -18.95 15.50
CA ALA A 173 12.28 -18.70 16.54
C ALA A 173 12.90 -18.52 17.95
N ASN A 174 14.06 -19.12 18.21
CA ASN A 174 14.74 -19.07 19.52
C ASN A 174 15.64 -17.83 19.74
N LEU A 175 15.69 -16.87 18.81
CA LEU A 175 16.58 -15.70 18.89
C LEU A 175 15.85 -14.35 19.13
N GLN A 176 14.52 -14.35 19.22
CA GLN A 176 13.70 -13.13 19.14
C GLN A 176 13.45 -12.39 20.46
N ASP A 177 13.95 -12.89 21.61
CA ASP A 177 13.78 -12.22 22.92
C ASP A 177 14.79 -11.09 23.21
N LYS A 178 15.57 -10.63 22.22
CA LYS A 178 16.51 -9.53 22.46
C LYS A 178 15.80 -8.17 22.34
N PRO A 179 15.77 -7.36 23.42
CA PRO A 179 15.15 -6.04 23.38
C PRO A 179 15.85 -5.15 22.36
N TYR A 180 15.04 -4.45 21.55
CA TYR A 180 15.48 -3.45 20.60
C TYR A 180 16.21 -2.32 21.33
N LYS A 181 17.48 -2.08 20.96
CA LYS A 181 18.21 -0.86 21.33
C LYS A 181 18.10 0.14 20.18
N PRO A 182 17.44 1.29 20.36
CA PRO A 182 17.54 2.38 19.39
C PRO A 182 19.01 2.85 19.29
N ARG A 183 19.44 3.19 18.07
CA ARG A 183 20.71 3.87 17.82
C ARG A 183 20.57 5.35 18.08
#